data_AF-A0A9E4S398-F1
#
_entry.id   AF-A0A9E4S398-F1
#
_cell.length_a   1.000
_cell.length_b   1.000
_cell.length_c   1.000
_cell.angle_alpha   90.00
_cell.angle_beta   90.00
_cell.angle_gamma   90.00
#
_symmetry.space_group_name_H-M   'P 1'
#
loop_
_entity.id
_entity.type
_entity.pdbx_description
1 polymer ?
#
loop_
_entity_poly.entity_id
_entity_poly.type
_entity_poly.pdbx_seq_one_letter_code
_entity_poly.pdbx_strand_id
1 'polypeptide(L)'
;MPNYTIIGLGRIGTSLGMAIRSRQGGKSRVIGYDADSKTQTVARQMGAVDDVEWNLDNAVKDADLVIVATPAGALYDVFEAIGPYLKQGAVVTDTSPAKRAVLKWADE
;
A
#
# COMPACT_ATOMS: atom_id res chain seq x y z
N MET A 1 7.49 -15.76 -3.75
CA MET A 1 8.03 -14.80 -2.77
C MET A 1 6.90 -13.82 -2.47
N PRO A 2 6.57 -13.52 -1.20
CA PRO A 2 5.43 -12.65 -0.88
C PRO A 2 5.58 -11.29 -1.55
N ASN A 3 4.48 -10.78 -2.08
CA ASN A 3 4.41 -9.47 -2.73
C ASN A 3 3.51 -8.54 -1.91
N TYR A 4 4.07 -7.41 -1.49
CA TYR A 4 3.38 -6.45 -0.64
C TYR A 4 3.24 -5.12 -1.36
N THR A 5 2.10 -4.47 -1.17
CA THR A 5 1.85 -3.15 -1.71
C THR A 5 1.58 -2.16 -0.60
N ILE A 6 2.19 -0.98 -0.69
CA ILE A 6 1.96 0.13 0.23
C ILE A 6 1.39 1.30 -0.57
N ILE A 7 0.13 1.65 -0.29
CA ILE A 7 -0.58 2.79 -0.88
C ILE A 7 -0.51 3.95 0.10
N GLY A 8 0.15 5.04 -0.28
CA GLY A 8 0.53 6.13 0.61
C GLY A 8 1.93 5.90 1.16
N LEU A 9 2.91 6.63 0.62
CA LEU A 9 4.33 6.53 0.95
C LEU A 9 4.81 7.70 1.81
N GLY A 10 3.89 8.38 2.50
CA GLY A 10 4.22 9.31 3.57
C GLY A 10 4.92 8.63 4.76
N ARG A 11 4.95 9.31 5.91
CA ARG A 11 5.70 8.85 7.09
C ARG A 11 5.36 7.42 7.51
N ILE A 12 4.08 7.06 7.57
CA ILE A 12 3.65 5.74 8.03
C ILE A 12 4.00 4.66 7.01
N GLY A 13 3.62 4.84 5.74
CA GLY A 13 3.90 3.86 4.68
C GLY A 13 5.39 3.62 4.48
N THR A 14 6.20 4.68 4.40
CA THR A 14 7.67 4.56 4.30
C THR A 14 8.26 3.84 5.52
N SER A 15 7.76 4.11 6.74
CA SER A 15 8.23 3.41 7.95
C SER A 15 7.89 1.92 7.92
N LEU A 16 6.70 1.56 7.45
CA LEU A 16 6.29 0.16 7.30
C LEU A 16 7.12 -0.56 6.24
N GLY A 17 7.36 0.07 5.09
CA GLY A 17 8.21 -0.48 4.03
C GLY A 17 9.63 -0.78 4.52
N MET A 18 10.26 0.17 5.23
CA MET A 18 11.56 -0.05 5.86
C MET A 18 11.55 -1.19 6.89
N ALA A 19 10.51 -1.28 7.72
CA ALA A 19 10.38 -2.34 8.71
C ALA A 19 10.21 -3.73 8.08
N ILE A 20 9.40 -3.83 7.02
CA ILE A 20 9.24 -5.04 6.22
C ILE A 20 10.59 -5.46 5.64
N ARG A 21 11.29 -4.54 4.97
CA ARG A 21 12.59 -4.82 4.36
C ARG A 21 13.61 -5.30 5.39
N SER A 22 13.67 -4.62 6.54
CA SER A 22 14.57 -4.97 7.63
C SER A 22 14.30 -6.36 8.21
N ARG A 23 13.05 -6.82 8.24
CA ARG A 23 12.70 -8.14 8.79
C ARG A 23 12.79 -9.26 7.76
N GLN A 24 12.40 -9.00 6.51
CA GLN A 24 12.34 -10.03 5.48
C GLN A 24 13.69 -10.24 4.77
N GLY A 25 14.60 -9.26 4.82
CA GLY A 25 15.95 -9.40 4.27
C GLY A 25 15.95 -9.75 2.77
N GLY A 26 15.08 -9.12 1.99
CA GLY A 26 14.94 -9.36 0.54
C GLY A 26 14.12 -10.60 0.16
N LYS A 27 13.52 -11.30 1.13
CA LYS A 27 12.62 -12.44 0.89
C LYS A 27 11.17 -12.04 0.60
N SER A 28 10.92 -10.77 0.34
CA SER A 28 9.62 -10.22 -0.08
C SER A 28 9.86 -9.13 -1.11
N ARG A 29 8.90 -8.92 -2.01
CA ARG A 29 8.85 -7.75 -2.89
C ARG A 29 7.91 -6.71 -2.29
N VAL A 30 8.29 -5.44 -2.32
CA VAL A 30 7.49 -4.31 -1.83
C VAL A 30 7.30 -3.30 -2.96
N ILE A 31 6.06 -3.13 -3.41
CA ILE A 31 5.64 -2.12 -4.38
C ILE A 31 5.01 -0.93 -3.65
N GLY A 32 5.44 0.27 -4.00
CA GLY A 32 4.87 1.50 -3.48
C GLY A 32 3.96 2.20 -4.48
N TYR A 33 2.94 2.89 -3.97
CA TYR A 33 2.17 3.88 -4.70
C TYR A 33 1.95 5.12 -3.83
N ASP A 34 2.09 6.31 -4.42
CA ASP A 34 1.64 7.56 -3.82
C ASP A 34 1.15 8.51 -4.91
N ALA A 35 0.17 9.37 -4.60
CA ALA A 35 -0.30 10.38 -5.56
C ALA A 35 0.78 11.43 -5.87
N ASP A 36 1.73 11.65 -4.95
CA ASP A 36 2.88 12.54 -5.16
C ASP A 36 4.13 11.78 -5.62
N SER A 37 4.55 12.03 -6.86
CA SER A 37 5.75 11.43 -7.47
C SER A 37 7.05 11.77 -6.73
N LYS A 38 7.11 12.90 -6.03
CA LYS A 38 8.27 13.23 -5.18
C LYS A 38 8.34 12.28 -4.00
N THR A 39 7.20 12.02 -3.36
CA THR A 39 7.09 11.08 -2.24
C THR A 39 7.46 9.66 -2.67
N GLN A 40 7.03 9.21 -3.86
CA GLN A 40 7.48 7.94 -4.46
C GLN A 40 9.01 7.87 -4.60
N THR A 41 9.61 8.94 -5.16
CA THR A 41 11.06 9.02 -5.38
C THR A 41 11.83 8.92 -4.06
N VAL A 42 11.40 9.66 -3.04
CA VAL A 42 12.03 9.65 -1.72
C VAL A 42 11.91 8.28 -1.05
N ALA A 43 10.73 7.66 -1.06
CA ALA A 43 10.52 6.34 -0.48
C ALA A 43 11.40 5.27 -1.14
N ARG A 44 11.55 5.32 -2.46
CA ARG A 44 12.47 4.44 -3.21
C ARG A 44 13.94 4.70 -2.85
N GLN A 45 14.36 5.96 -2.74
CA GLN A 45 15.73 6.32 -2.36
C GLN A 45 16.08 5.88 -0.93
N MET A 46 15.13 5.92 0.00
CA MET A 46 15.27 5.36 1.35
C MET A 46 15.27 3.82 1.35
N GLY A 47 14.96 3.21 0.20
CA GLY A 47 14.76 1.79 0.01
C GLY A 47 13.57 1.25 0.79
N ALA A 48 12.57 2.07 1.11
CA ALA A 48 11.37 1.59 1.78
C ALA A 48 10.54 0.64 0.90
N VAL A 49 10.71 0.75 -0.42
CA VAL A 49 10.07 -0.08 -1.44
C VAL A 49 11.12 -0.51 -2.46
N ASP A 50 10.90 -1.64 -3.12
CA ASP A 50 11.76 -2.14 -4.20
C ASP A 50 11.50 -1.38 -5.50
N ASP A 51 10.22 -1.08 -5.76
CA ASP A 51 9.80 -0.26 -6.89
C ASP A 51 8.53 0.52 -6.57
N VAL A 52 8.16 1.43 -7.48
CA VAL A 52 6.93 2.22 -7.40
C VAL A 52 6.10 2.06 -8.66
N GLU A 53 4.79 2.06 -8.50
CA GLU A 53 3.82 2.03 -9.60
C GLU A 53 3.07 3.35 -9.68
N TRP A 54 2.72 3.75 -10.90
CA TRP A 54 2.02 5.01 -11.17
C TRP A 54 0.50 4.88 -11.14
N ASN A 55 0.00 3.66 -11.25
CA ASN A 55 -1.43 3.35 -11.26
C ASN A 55 -1.73 2.31 -10.19
N LEU A 56 -2.89 2.47 -9.54
CA LEU A 56 -3.31 1.60 -8.44
C LEU A 56 -3.54 0.15 -8.87
N ASP A 57 -4.07 -0.07 -10.08
CA ASP A 57 -4.29 -1.40 -10.66
C ASP A 57 -2.98 -2.21 -10.76
N ASN A 58 -1.93 -1.62 -11.32
CA ASN A 58 -0.61 -2.26 -11.40
C ASN A 58 0.02 -2.44 -10.03
N ALA A 59 -0.22 -1.51 -9.10
CA ALA A 59 0.31 -1.59 -7.75
C ALA A 59 -0.27 -2.79 -6.98
N VAL A 60 -1.54 -3.17 -7.20
CA VAL A 60 -2.24 -4.18 -6.36
C VAL A 60 -2.44 -5.54 -7.02
N LYS A 61 -2.38 -5.65 -8.35
CA LYS A 61 -2.77 -6.87 -9.08
C LYS A 61 -2.08 -8.16 -8.63
N ASP A 62 -0.82 -8.05 -8.21
CA ASP A 62 0.02 -9.18 -7.79
C ASP A 62 0.22 -9.24 -6.27
N ALA A 63 -0.45 -8.38 -5.50
CA ALA A 63 -0.22 -8.23 -4.07
C ALA A 63 -0.86 -9.36 -3.26
N ASP A 64 -0.10 -9.93 -2.33
CA ASP A 64 -0.59 -10.82 -1.28
C ASP A 64 -1.11 -10.02 -0.07
N LEU A 65 -0.52 -8.84 0.18
CA LEU A 65 -0.93 -7.89 1.21
C LEU A 65 -0.90 -6.47 0.66
N VAL A 66 -2.00 -5.74 0.82
CA VAL A 66 -2.10 -4.31 0.55
C VAL A 66 -2.26 -3.54 1.85
N ILE A 67 -1.37 -2.59 2.09
CA ILE A 67 -1.39 -1.68 3.23
C ILE A 67 -1.77 -0.29 2.73
N VAL A 68 -2.93 0.22 3.15
CA VAL A 68 -3.40 1.56 2.82
C VAL A 68 -3.05 2.54 3.95
N ALA A 69 -2.03 3.33 3.71
CA ALA A 69 -1.48 4.35 4.63
C ALA A 69 -1.78 5.77 4.15
N THR A 70 -2.93 5.98 3.51
CA THR A 70 -3.44 7.29 3.07
C THR A 70 -4.22 8.00 4.18
N PRO A 71 -4.46 9.33 4.06
CA PRO A 71 -5.36 10.04 4.96
C PRO A 71 -6.77 9.44 4.95
N ALA A 72 -7.47 9.49 6.09
CA ALA A 72 -8.76 8.82 6.26
C ALA A 72 -9.83 9.21 5.23
N GLY A 73 -9.81 10.46 4.75
CA GLY A 73 -10.76 10.94 3.75
C GLY A 73 -10.55 10.38 2.34
N ALA A 74 -9.41 9.75 2.06
CA ALA A 74 -9.10 9.16 0.75
C ALA A 74 -9.30 7.63 0.72
N LEU A 75 -9.62 7.00 1.87
CA LEU A 75 -9.70 5.54 1.97
C LEU A 75 -10.83 4.95 1.13
N TYR A 76 -12.00 5.60 1.11
CA TYR A 76 -13.13 5.18 0.29
C TYR A 76 -12.74 5.08 -1.19
N ASP A 77 -12.22 6.18 -1.75
CA ASP A 77 -11.82 6.23 -3.18
C ASP A 77 -10.72 5.22 -3.49
N VAL A 78 -9.78 4.99 -2.54
CA VAL A 78 -8.74 3.98 -2.72
C VAL A 78 -9.33 2.57 -2.74
N PHE A 79 -10.25 2.24 -1.83
CA PHE A 79 -10.89 0.93 -1.79
C PHE A 79 -11.69 0.66 -3.06
N GLU A 80 -12.49 1.63 -3.50
CA GLU A 80 -13.24 1.56 -4.77
C GLU A 80 -12.30 1.33 -5.96
N ALA A 81 -11.17 2.06 -6.00
CA ALA A 81 -10.22 1.98 -7.11
C ALA A 81 -9.44 0.65 -7.17
N ILE A 82 -9.10 0.05 -6.01
CA ILE A 82 -8.29 -1.18 -5.98
C ILE A 82 -9.12 -2.46 -6.04
N GLY A 83 -10.36 -2.42 -5.54
CA GLY A 83 -11.22 -3.59 -5.37
C GLY A 83 -11.28 -4.53 -6.59
N PRO A 84 -11.54 -4.00 -7.81
CA PRO A 84 -11.64 -4.83 -9.02
C PRO A 84 -10.33 -5.53 -9.44
N TYR A 85 -9.18 -5.06 -8.95
CA TYR A 85 -7.86 -5.53 -9.38
C TYR A 85 -7.17 -6.41 -8.34
N LEU A 86 -7.75 -6.58 -7.14
CA LEU A 86 -7.15 -7.38 -6.08
C LEU A 86 -7.05 -8.85 -6.50
N LYS A 87 -5.88 -9.44 -6.24
CA LYS A 87 -5.67 -10.88 -6.33
C LYS A 87 -6.63 -11.62 -5.39
N GLN A 88 -7.20 -12.73 -5.84
CA GLN A 88 -8.01 -13.59 -4.97
C GLN A 88 -7.21 -14.05 -3.74
N GLY A 89 -7.76 -13.80 -2.55
CA GLY A 89 -7.11 -14.13 -1.28
C GLY A 89 -6.10 -13.08 -0.80
N ALA A 90 -5.95 -11.94 -1.49
CA ALA A 90 -5.18 -10.81 -0.99
C ALA A 90 -5.76 -10.29 0.33
N VAL A 91 -4.88 -9.96 1.28
CA VAL A 91 -5.26 -9.28 2.51
C VAL A 91 -5.16 -7.77 2.31
N VAL A 92 -6.18 -7.02 2.72
CA VAL A 92 -6.15 -5.57 2.72
C VAL A 92 -6.23 -5.08 4.16
N THR A 93 -5.38 -4.11 4.52
CA THR A 93 -5.39 -3.46 5.83
C THR A 93 -5.07 -1.99 5.69
N ASP A 94 -5.48 -1.17 6.65
CA ASP A 94 -5.26 0.27 6.65
C ASP A 94 -4.71 0.78 7.99
N THR A 95 -4.21 2.02 7.99
CA THR A 95 -3.62 2.65 9.19
C THR A 95 -4.48 3.75 9.80
N SER A 96 -5.73 3.94 9.34
CA SER A 96 -6.60 5.01 9.83
C SER A 96 -7.14 4.72 11.24
N PRO A 97 -7.37 5.75 12.07
CA PRO A 97 -8.11 5.57 13.33
C PRO A 97 -9.63 5.47 13.14
N ALA A 98 -10.17 5.82 11.96
CA ALA A 98 -11.60 5.90 11.68
C ALA A 98 -12.26 4.53 11.39
N LYS A 99 -11.98 3.52 12.23
CA LYS A 99 -12.27 2.10 11.93
C LYS A 99 -13.72 1.77 11.58
N ARG A 100 -14.71 2.43 12.20
CA ARG A 100 -16.13 2.19 11.86
C ARG A 100 -16.44 2.56 10.40
N ALA A 101 -15.93 3.70 9.93
CA ALA A 101 -16.15 4.14 8.56
C ALA A 101 -15.36 3.26 7.58
N VAL A 102 -14.11 2.95 7.91
CA VAL A 102 -13.26 2.08 7.09
C VAL A 102 -13.87 0.70 6.89
N LEU A 103 -14.37 0.07 7.95
CA LEU A 103 -15.02 -1.25 7.84
C LEU A 103 -16.28 -1.18 6.97
N LYS A 104 -17.08 -0.11 7.12
CA LYS A 104 -18.25 0.11 6.26
C LYS A 104 -17.87 0.19 4.78
N TRP A 105 -16.85 0.97 4.45
CA TRP A 105 -16.39 1.13 3.06
C TRP A 105 -15.76 -0.13 2.48
N ALA A 106 -15.21 -1.02 3.31
CA ALA A 106 -14.64 -2.28 2.85
C ALA A 106 -15.72 -3.33 2.50
N ASP A 107 -16.94 -3.16 3.01
CA ASP A 107 -18.09 -4.03 2.73
C ASP A 107 -18.91 -3.56 1.50
N GLU A 108 -18.56 -2.41 0.92
CA GLU A 108 -19.20 -1.80 -0.26
C GLU A 108 -18.52 -2.24 -1.56
#